data_AF-A0A0W1EQ32-F1
#
_entry.id   AF-A0A0W1EQ32-F1
#
_cell.length_a   1.000
_cell.length_b   1.000
_cell.length_c   1.000
_cell.angle_alpha   90.00
_cell.angle_beta   90.00
_cell.angle_gamma   90.00
#
_symmetry.space_group_name_H-M   'P 1'
#
loop_
_entity.id
_entity.type
_entity.pdbx_description
1 polymer ?
#
loop_
_entity_poly.entity_id
_entity_poly.type
_entity_poly.pdbx_seq_one_letter_code
_entity_poly.pdbx_strand_id
1 'polypeptide(L)'
;MISITEPHGSPPEPTAYFIDESGHSGDLAATRALDFADQPVFALACIGVADARALGAEMERLRGVHGCGPGELKSAMARLPRFVTDLAAYLKARDCPVFIELVDKRFFIATHVVTYLLCGGLGLGQVPEPVRNAVAEFLTDEPADALLLGYLAACREPSLPAIRVLLDELWAWFDPRTETSPESASFSQWKPETVPVGPTPTQGPSCRCPTGPSPTGWSGCCPT
;
A
#
# COMPACT_ATOMS: atom_id res chain seq x y z
N MET A 1 -14.27 28.75 16.18
CA MET A 1 -15.42 28.60 15.26
C MET A 1 -15.23 29.62 14.14
N ILE A 2 -14.59 29.20 13.05
CA ILE A 2 -14.58 29.93 11.78
C ILE A 2 -15.23 28.94 10.81
N SER A 3 -16.49 29.23 10.47
CA SER A 3 -17.22 28.50 9.44
C SER A 3 -16.91 29.19 8.12
N ILE A 4 -16.15 28.53 7.25
CA ILE A 4 -16.01 28.94 5.85
C ILE A 4 -17.02 28.10 5.07
N THR A 5 -18.22 28.62 4.93
CA THR A 5 -19.19 28.16 3.94
C THR A 5 -18.88 28.86 2.62
N GLU A 6 -18.17 28.18 1.73
CA GLU A 6 -18.15 28.50 0.30
C GLU A 6 -19.12 27.56 -0.41
N PRO A 7 -20.06 28.06 -1.24
CA PRO A 7 -20.86 27.23 -2.11
C PRO A 7 -20.03 26.99 -3.37
N HIS A 8 -19.22 25.94 -3.40
CA HIS A 8 -18.65 25.46 -4.64
C HIS A 8 -19.46 24.25 -5.08
N GLY A 9 -20.01 24.33 -6.29
CA GLY A 9 -20.56 23.16 -6.98
C GLY A 9 -19.55 22.02 -6.89
N SER A 10 -20.04 20.78 -6.84
CA SER A 10 -19.19 19.59 -6.77
C SER A 10 -18.00 19.75 -7.72
N PRO A 11 -16.76 19.53 -7.24
CA PRO A 11 -15.59 19.64 -8.09
C PRO A 11 -15.81 18.77 -9.34
N PRO A 12 -15.34 19.22 -10.51
CA PRO A 12 -15.58 18.51 -11.74
C PRO A 12 -15.02 17.08 -11.62
N GLU A 13 -15.91 16.10 -11.78
CA GLU A 13 -15.57 14.68 -11.69
C GLU A 13 -14.42 14.35 -12.66
N PRO A 14 -13.38 13.62 -12.22
CA PRO A 14 -12.29 13.24 -13.10
C PRO A 14 -12.77 12.40 -14.29
N THR A 15 -12.37 12.77 -15.49
CA THR A 15 -12.62 12.01 -16.73
C THR A 15 -11.46 11.11 -17.10
N ALA A 16 -10.27 11.34 -16.51
CA ALA A 16 -9.06 10.57 -16.74
C ALA A 16 -8.23 10.47 -15.45
N TYR A 17 -7.53 9.35 -15.29
CA TYR A 17 -6.57 9.12 -14.22
C TYR A 17 -5.20 8.82 -14.83
N PHE A 18 -4.18 9.54 -14.40
CA PHE A 18 -2.79 9.30 -14.76
C PHE A 18 -2.10 8.62 -13.60
N ILE A 19 -1.49 7.45 -13.84
CA ILE A 19 -0.80 6.65 -12.83
C ILE A 19 0.66 6.53 -13.26
N ASP A 20 1.59 6.74 -12.32
CA ASP A 20 3.01 6.56 -12.54
C ASP A 20 3.70 5.93 -11.32
N GLU A 21 4.78 5.20 -11.59
CA GLU A 21 5.66 4.58 -10.59
C GLU A 21 7.05 5.21 -10.66
N SER A 22 7.50 5.79 -9.56
CA SER A 22 8.85 6.33 -9.42
C SER A 22 9.69 5.44 -8.50
N GLY A 23 10.98 5.27 -8.79
CA GLY A 23 11.88 4.43 -7.98
C GLY A 23 12.18 3.04 -8.56
N HIS A 24 11.83 2.80 -9.83
CA HIS A 24 12.06 1.52 -10.53
C HIS A 24 13.55 1.19 -10.74
N SER A 25 14.46 2.17 -10.62
CA SER A 25 15.89 1.97 -10.92
C SER A 25 16.57 1.01 -9.93
N GLY A 26 16.07 0.95 -8.69
CA GLY A 26 16.38 -0.12 -7.73
C GLY A 26 15.38 -1.26 -7.86
N ASP A 27 15.32 -1.90 -9.02
CA ASP A 27 14.36 -2.97 -9.34
C ASP A 27 14.43 -4.13 -8.34
N LEU A 28 13.27 -4.47 -7.75
CA LEU A 28 13.09 -5.63 -6.88
C LEU A 28 13.54 -6.93 -7.57
N ALA A 29 13.33 -7.04 -8.88
CA ALA A 29 13.70 -8.19 -9.69
C ALA A 29 15.17 -8.20 -10.14
N ALA A 30 15.93 -7.13 -9.94
CA ALA A 30 17.36 -7.09 -10.22
C ALA A 30 18.23 -7.12 -8.95
N THR A 31 17.63 -6.85 -7.78
CA THR A 31 18.35 -6.81 -6.51
C THR A 31 18.98 -8.18 -6.18
N ARG A 32 20.28 -8.14 -5.89
CA ARG A 32 21.07 -9.25 -5.31
C ARG A 32 21.32 -9.08 -3.82
N ALA A 33 21.10 -7.87 -3.33
CA ALA A 33 21.12 -7.47 -1.93
C ALA A 33 19.90 -6.57 -1.67
N LEU A 34 19.42 -6.54 -0.43
CA LEU A 34 18.28 -5.72 0.00
C LEU A 34 18.68 -4.25 0.25
N ASP A 35 19.73 -3.78 -0.41
CA ASP A 35 20.21 -2.40 -0.41
C ASP A 35 19.45 -1.53 -1.44
N PHE A 36 18.76 -2.17 -2.39
CA PHE A 36 17.95 -1.55 -3.44
C PHE A 36 18.69 -0.42 -4.19
N ALA A 37 20.01 -0.53 -4.33
CA ALA A 37 20.87 0.54 -4.87
C ALA A 37 20.62 1.92 -4.21
N ASP A 38 20.52 1.93 -2.88
CA ASP A 38 20.23 3.11 -2.04
C ASP A 38 18.85 3.74 -2.32
N GLN A 39 17.91 2.98 -2.91
CA GLN A 39 16.53 3.40 -3.16
C GLN A 39 15.55 2.50 -2.40
N PRO A 40 15.41 2.65 -1.08
CA PRO A 40 14.61 1.74 -0.24
C PRO A 40 13.11 1.88 -0.47
N VAL A 41 12.66 2.95 -1.13
CA VAL A 41 11.25 3.22 -1.39
C VAL A 41 10.97 3.36 -2.89
N PHE A 42 9.75 3.03 -3.28
CA PHE A 42 9.17 3.49 -4.55
C PHE A 42 7.90 4.30 -4.25
N ALA A 43 7.52 5.18 -5.17
CA ALA A 43 6.33 6.01 -5.04
C ALA A 43 5.34 5.64 -6.14
N LEU A 44 4.10 5.40 -5.76
CA LEU A 44 2.96 5.32 -6.68
C LEU A 44 2.22 6.63 -6.64
N ALA A 45 2.05 7.27 -7.79
CA ALA A 45 1.31 8.51 -7.90
C ALA A 45 0.12 8.33 -8.83
N CYS A 46 -1.03 8.87 -8.45
CA CYS A 46 -2.20 8.97 -9.29
C CYS A 46 -2.78 10.38 -9.26
N ILE A 47 -3.07 10.94 -10.44
CA ILE A 47 -3.71 12.24 -10.58
C ILE A 47 -5.01 12.05 -11.38
N GLY A 48 -6.14 12.39 -10.78
CA GLY A 48 -7.41 12.49 -11.50
C GLY A 48 -7.59 13.88 -12.09
N VAL A 49 -7.98 13.96 -13.37
CA VAL A 49 -8.26 15.24 -14.04
C VAL A 49 -9.56 15.20 -14.84
N ALA A 50 -10.28 16.32 -14.82
CA ALA A 50 -11.47 16.54 -15.63
C ALA A 50 -11.15 16.99 -17.08
N ASP A 51 -9.96 17.55 -17.32
CA ASP A 51 -9.50 17.95 -18.65
C ASP A 51 -8.01 17.60 -18.85
N ALA A 52 -7.78 16.42 -19.43
CA ALA A 52 -6.44 15.94 -19.75
C ALA A 52 -5.71 16.83 -20.77
N ARG A 53 -6.43 17.50 -21.67
CA ARG A 53 -5.81 18.38 -22.66
C ARG A 53 -5.30 19.66 -21.99
N ALA A 54 -6.06 20.22 -21.06
CA ALA A 54 -5.63 21.37 -20.27
C ALA A 54 -4.41 21.04 -19.39
N LEU A 55 -4.36 19.84 -18.79
CA LEU A 55 -3.18 19.39 -18.05
C LEU A 55 -1.97 19.26 -18.99
N GLY A 56 -2.14 18.65 -20.16
CA GLY A 56 -1.07 18.52 -21.16
C GLY A 56 -0.52 19.88 -21.63
N ALA A 57 -1.41 20.84 -21.91
CA ALA A 57 -1.00 22.20 -22.28
C ALA A 57 -0.24 22.92 -21.16
N GLU A 58 -0.67 22.73 -19.91
CA GLU A 58 0.05 23.28 -18.76
C GLU A 58 1.43 22.64 -18.59
N MET A 59 1.53 21.31 -18.74
CA MET A 59 2.81 20.60 -18.67
C MET A 59 3.81 21.18 -19.67
N GLU A 60 3.40 21.43 -20.91
CA GLU A 60 4.25 22.05 -21.93
C GLU A 60 4.61 23.51 -21.59
N ARG A 61 3.66 24.28 -21.05
CA ARG A 61 3.92 25.65 -20.58
C ARG A 61 4.97 25.65 -19.47
N LEU A 62 4.82 24.80 -18.46
CA LEU A 62 5.74 24.66 -17.33
C LEU A 62 7.12 24.18 -17.79
N ARG A 63 7.19 23.25 -18.76
CA ARG A 63 8.45 22.84 -19.38
C ARG A 63 9.19 24.02 -19.99
N GLY A 64 8.48 24.88 -20.72
CA GLY A 64 9.06 26.10 -21.29
C GLY A 64 9.57 27.09 -20.23
N VAL A 65 8.77 27.34 -19.18
CA VAL A 65 9.13 28.26 -18.09
C VAL A 65 10.36 27.80 -17.32
N HIS A 66 10.47 26.49 -17.05
CA HIS A 66 11.54 25.92 -16.22
C HIS A 66 12.70 25.36 -17.05
N GLY A 67 12.70 25.56 -18.37
CA GLY A 67 13.77 25.11 -19.26
C GLY A 67 13.94 23.58 -19.30
N CYS A 68 12.85 22.83 -19.14
CA CYS A 68 12.89 21.38 -19.22
C CYS A 68 13.10 20.94 -20.67
N GLY A 69 14.06 20.04 -20.91
CA GLY A 69 14.29 19.48 -22.24
C GLY A 69 13.12 18.61 -22.75
N PRO A 70 13.14 18.25 -24.04
CA PRO A 70 12.17 17.31 -24.60
C PRO A 70 12.36 15.91 -23.98
N GLY A 71 11.25 15.22 -23.72
CA GLY A 71 11.24 13.85 -23.20
C GLY A 71 10.78 13.71 -21.74
N GLU A 72 11.03 12.53 -21.18
CA GLU A 72 10.56 12.14 -19.86
C GLU A 72 11.30 12.90 -18.74
N LEU A 73 10.57 13.37 -17.72
CA LEU A 73 11.11 14.17 -16.60
C LEU A 73 11.86 13.32 -15.55
N LYS A 74 12.37 12.14 -15.93
CA LYS A 74 12.72 11.02 -15.03
C LYS A 74 13.94 11.23 -14.11
N SER A 75 14.85 12.17 -14.39
CA SER A 75 16.14 12.26 -13.66
C SER A 75 16.54 13.66 -13.17
N ALA A 76 15.70 14.68 -13.39
CA ALA A 76 16.00 16.07 -13.04
C ALA A 76 15.05 16.68 -12.00
N MET A 77 14.10 15.94 -11.43
CA MET A 77 13.10 16.52 -10.52
C MET A 77 13.71 17.14 -9.26
N ALA A 78 14.79 16.55 -8.71
CA ALA A 78 15.57 17.18 -7.62
C ALA A 78 16.18 18.54 -8.01
N ARG A 79 16.38 18.79 -9.32
CA ARG A 79 16.88 20.05 -9.88
C ARG A 79 15.77 20.98 -10.36
N LEU A 80 14.50 20.56 -10.29
CA LEU A 80 13.34 21.31 -10.77
C LEU A 80 12.27 21.52 -9.67
N PRO A 81 12.63 21.96 -8.44
CA PRO A 81 11.66 22.12 -7.36
C PRO A 81 10.57 23.15 -7.67
N ARG A 82 10.90 24.17 -8.47
CA ARG A 82 9.94 25.19 -8.91
C ARG A 82 8.91 24.64 -9.89
N PHE A 83 9.32 23.76 -10.81
CA PHE A 83 8.40 23.06 -11.71
C PHE A 83 7.37 22.25 -10.93
N VAL A 84 7.83 21.48 -9.94
CA VAL A 84 6.95 20.66 -9.09
C VAL A 84 6.00 21.53 -8.28
N THR A 85 6.49 22.65 -7.73
CA THR A 85 5.67 23.59 -6.96
C THR A 85 4.57 24.23 -7.83
N ASP A 86 4.93 24.67 -9.04
CA ASP A 86 3.96 25.28 -9.96
C ASP A 86 2.93 24.26 -10.46
N LEU A 87 3.36 23.02 -10.72
CA LEU A 87 2.45 21.92 -11.06
C LEU A 87 1.48 21.62 -9.90
N ALA A 88 1.99 21.53 -8.67
CA ALA A 88 1.15 21.32 -7.49
C ALA A 88 0.15 22.48 -7.29
N ALA A 89 0.57 23.73 -7.52
CA ALA A 89 -0.30 24.90 -7.48
C ALA A 89 -1.40 24.83 -8.55
N TYR A 90 -1.06 24.41 -9.78
CA TYR A 90 -2.02 24.20 -10.86
C TYR A 90 -3.07 23.13 -10.50
N LEU A 91 -2.63 21.98 -9.99
CA LEU A 91 -3.50 20.86 -9.62
C LEU A 91 -4.45 21.28 -8.49
N LYS A 92 -3.92 21.99 -7.48
CA LYS A 92 -4.72 22.56 -6.39
C LYS A 92 -5.75 23.56 -6.88
N ALA A 93 -5.38 24.46 -7.79
CA ALA A 93 -6.29 25.48 -8.33
C ALA A 93 -7.46 24.92 -9.14
N ARG A 94 -7.41 23.63 -9.52
CA ARG A 94 -8.45 22.91 -10.27
C ARG A 94 -9.12 21.82 -9.45
N ASP A 95 -8.81 21.74 -8.15
CA ASP A 95 -9.28 20.69 -7.25
C ASP A 95 -9.04 19.28 -7.83
N CYS A 96 -7.90 19.08 -8.51
CA CYS A 96 -7.54 17.77 -9.04
C CYS A 96 -7.21 16.81 -7.87
N PRO A 97 -7.87 15.65 -7.76
CA PRO A 97 -7.49 14.66 -6.75
C PRO A 97 -6.10 14.10 -7.05
N VAL A 98 -5.27 14.06 -6.03
CA VAL A 98 -3.91 13.52 -6.07
C VAL A 98 -3.78 12.46 -5.00
N PHE A 99 -3.35 11.28 -5.41
CA PHE A 99 -2.98 10.17 -4.53
C PHE A 99 -1.49 9.91 -4.68
N ILE A 100 -0.78 9.85 -3.57
CA ILE A 100 0.64 9.49 -3.54
C ILE A 100 0.81 8.47 -2.41
N GLU A 101 1.31 7.30 -2.76
CA GLU A 101 1.68 6.23 -1.84
C GLU A 101 3.19 6.03 -1.89
N LEU A 102 3.82 6.01 -0.73
CA LEU A 102 5.23 5.65 -0.58
C LEU A 102 5.30 4.25 -0.01
N VAL A 103 6.01 3.37 -0.71
CA VAL A 103 6.11 1.96 -0.36
C VAL A 103 7.56 1.62 -0.08
N ASP A 104 7.83 1.13 1.12
CA ASP A 104 9.14 0.54 1.46
C ASP A 104 9.29 -0.81 0.74
N LYS A 105 10.39 -0.97 0.01
CA LYS A 105 10.66 -2.14 -0.83
C LYS A 105 10.86 -3.41 -0.01
N ARG A 106 11.49 -3.31 1.16
CA ARG A 106 11.68 -4.47 2.05
C ARG A 106 10.34 -4.90 2.63
N PHE A 107 9.55 -3.94 3.12
CA PHE A 107 8.20 -4.18 3.61
C PHE A 107 7.27 -4.74 2.53
N PHE A 108 7.41 -4.27 1.30
CA PHE A 108 6.68 -4.80 0.14
C PHE A 108 6.97 -6.28 -0.09
N ILE A 109 8.25 -6.68 -0.07
CA ILE A 109 8.65 -8.09 -0.17
C ILE A 109 8.09 -8.90 1.01
N ALA A 110 8.23 -8.38 2.24
CA ALA A 110 7.74 -9.04 3.44
C ALA A 110 6.22 -9.26 3.39
N THR A 111 5.45 -8.26 2.97
CA THR A 111 3.99 -8.35 2.79
C THR A 111 3.64 -9.42 1.75
N HIS A 112 4.43 -9.55 0.69
CA HIS A 112 4.24 -10.61 -0.31
C HIS A 112 4.56 -12.00 0.24
N VAL A 113 5.64 -12.15 1.04
CA VAL A 113 5.94 -13.40 1.76
C VAL A 113 4.76 -13.78 2.65
N VAL A 114 4.26 -12.85 3.47
CA VAL A 114 3.12 -13.13 4.36
C VAL A 114 1.86 -13.47 3.58
N THR A 115 1.55 -12.71 2.54
CA THR A 115 0.29 -12.87 1.81
C THR A 115 0.26 -14.14 0.96
N TYR A 116 1.35 -14.44 0.25
CA TYR A 116 1.37 -15.50 -0.75
C TYR A 116 2.05 -16.78 -0.28
N LEU A 117 3.09 -16.71 0.54
CA LEU A 117 3.78 -17.90 1.06
C LEU A 117 3.15 -18.41 2.36
N LEU A 118 2.84 -17.51 3.31
CA LEU A 118 2.22 -17.91 4.58
C LEU A 118 0.70 -18.03 4.46
N CYS A 119 0.03 -17.02 3.91
CA CYS A 119 -1.43 -17.00 3.85
C CYS A 119 -1.99 -17.70 2.60
N GLY A 120 -1.22 -17.68 1.50
CA GLY A 120 -1.56 -18.32 0.24
C GLY A 120 -1.34 -19.84 0.31
N GLY A 121 -2.35 -20.63 -0.05
CA GLY A 121 -2.24 -22.08 -0.13
C GLY A 121 -2.40 -22.87 1.18
N LEU A 122 -2.25 -22.23 2.35
CA LEU A 122 -2.42 -22.88 3.67
C LEU A 122 -3.83 -22.71 4.29
N GLY A 123 -4.79 -22.14 3.56
CA GLY A 123 -6.14 -21.87 4.08
C GLY A 123 -6.21 -20.71 5.08
N LEU A 124 -5.10 -19.97 5.24
CA LEU A 124 -4.98 -18.80 6.11
C LEU A 124 -5.43 -17.49 5.42
N GLY A 125 -6.15 -17.58 4.29
CA GLY A 125 -6.69 -16.44 3.57
C GLY A 125 -7.71 -15.60 4.36
N GLN A 126 -8.17 -16.08 5.52
CA GLN A 126 -9.06 -15.37 6.45
C GLN A 126 -8.30 -14.58 7.53
N VAL A 127 -6.97 -14.68 7.61
CA VAL A 127 -6.18 -13.90 8.56
C VAL A 127 -6.41 -12.41 8.27
N PRO A 128 -6.86 -11.59 9.25
CA PRO A 128 -7.11 -10.18 9.03
C PRO A 128 -5.86 -9.43 8.55
N GLU A 129 -6.05 -8.45 7.68
CA GLU A 129 -4.96 -7.63 7.12
C GLU A 129 -4.05 -6.99 8.19
N PRO A 130 -4.57 -6.44 9.31
CA PRO A 130 -3.71 -5.90 10.36
C PRO A 130 -2.73 -6.92 10.96
N VAL A 131 -3.12 -8.20 11.03
CA VAL A 131 -2.25 -9.27 11.53
C VAL A 131 -1.17 -9.61 10.51
N ARG A 132 -1.53 -9.62 9.22
CA ARG A 132 -0.54 -9.86 8.14
C ARG A 132 0.49 -8.74 8.11
N ASN A 133 0.04 -7.50 8.25
CA ASN A 133 0.91 -6.34 8.27
C ASN A 133 1.85 -6.38 9.47
N ALA A 134 1.37 -6.72 10.67
CA ALA A 134 2.24 -6.88 11.84
C ALA A 134 3.35 -7.93 11.65
N VAL A 135 3.05 -9.06 11.00
CA VAL A 135 4.06 -10.08 10.68
C VAL A 135 5.03 -9.56 9.60
N ALA A 136 4.53 -8.82 8.61
CA ALA A 136 5.38 -8.22 7.58
C ALA A 136 6.30 -7.12 8.14
N GLU A 137 5.82 -6.32 9.10
CA GLU A 137 6.62 -5.35 9.85
C GLU A 137 7.74 -6.07 10.59
N PHE A 138 7.42 -7.15 11.31
CA PHE A 138 8.42 -7.94 12.02
C PHE A 138 9.48 -8.54 11.09
N LEU A 139 9.09 -9.08 9.93
CA LEU A 139 10.03 -9.55 8.90
C LEU A 139 10.89 -8.43 8.29
N THR A 140 10.39 -7.20 8.33
CA THR A 140 11.10 -6.02 7.80
C THR A 140 12.16 -5.53 8.78
N ASP A 141 11.84 -5.48 10.07
CA ASP A 141 12.73 -4.92 11.09
C ASP A 141 13.82 -5.89 11.56
N GLU A 142 13.57 -7.20 11.45
CA GLU A 142 14.48 -8.25 11.90
C GLU A 142 15.37 -8.80 10.76
N PRO A 143 16.48 -9.50 11.07
CA PRO A 143 17.39 -10.07 10.09
C PRO A 143 16.77 -11.26 9.33
N ALA A 144 15.90 -10.98 8.37
CA ALA A 144 15.20 -11.93 7.51
C ALA A 144 15.76 -12.00 6.07
N ASP A 145 16.99 -11.51 5.84
CA ASP A 145 17.52 -11.29 4.50
C ASP A 145 17.58 -12.56 3.63
N ALA A 146 17.97 -13.69 4.21
CA ALA A 146 18.02 -14.97 3.52
C ALA A 146 16.65 -15.40 3.01
N LEU A 147 15.62 -15.25 3.85
CA LEU A 147 14.22 -15.54 3.50
C LEU A 147 13.71 -14.59 2.40
N LEU A 148 13.92 -13.28 2.55
CA LEU A 148 13.43 -12.27 1.59
C LEU A 148 14.13 -12.39 0.23
N LEU A 149 15.46 -12.58 0.21
CA LEU A 149 16.22 -12.80 -1.03
C LEU A 149 15.87 -14.14 -1.68
N GLY A 150 15.70 -15.19 -0.89
CA GLY A 150 15.23 -16.48 -1.35
C GLY A 150 13.85 -16.36 -2.02
N TYR A 151 12.94 -15.57 -1.44
CA TYR A 151 11.60 -15.37 -1.99
C TYR A 151 11.67 -14.70 -3.37
N LEU A 152 12.47 -13.64 -3.52
CA LEU A 152 12.73 -13.02 -4.82
C LEU A 152 13.31 -14.00 -5.84
N ALA A 153 14.26 -14.84 -5.43
CA ALA A 153 14.83 -15.85 -6.30
C ALA A 153 13.78 -16.88 -6.77
N ALA A 154 12.92 -17.37 -5.87
CA ALA A 154 11.85 -18.29 -6.21
C ALA A 154 10.77 -17.65 -7.10
N CYS A 155 10.53 -16.34 -6.99
CA CYS A 155 9.63 -15.63 -7.90
C CYS A 155 10.19 -15.56 -9.32
N ARG A 156 11.52 -15.49 -9.48
CA ARG A 156 12.19 -15.47 -10.79
C ARG A 156 12.24 -16.87 -11.42
N GLU A 157 12.53 -17.89 -10.62
CA GLU A 157 12.64 -19.28 -11.07
C GLU A 157 11.82 -20.21 -10.17
N PRO A 158 10.48 -20.27 -10.37
CA PRO A 158 9.59 -21.02 -9.49
C PRO A 158 9.79 -22.52 -9.64
N SER A 159 10.05 -23.19 -8.52
CA SER A 159 10.16 -24.65 -8.46
C SER A 159 9.76 -25.19 -7.08
N LEU A 160 9.31 -26.44 -7.01
CA LEU A 160 9.00 -27.09 -5.73
C LEU A 160 10.20 -27.12 -4.76
N PRO A 161 11.45 -27.41 -5.21
CA PRO A 161 12.62 -27.28 -4.35
C PRO A 161 12.84 -25.87 -3.81
N ALA A 162 12.68 -24.84 -4.65
CA ALA A 162 12.84 -23.45 -4.21
C ALA A 162 11.82 -23.06 -3.14
N ILE A 163 10.55 -23.45 -3.31
CA ILE A 163 9.50 -23.21 -2.31
C ILE A 163 9.81 -23.95 -1.01
N ARG A 164 10.31 -25.20 -1.09
CA ARG A 164 10.68 -25.97 0.10
C ARG A 164 11.80 -25.31 0.90
N VAL A 165 12.85 -24.84 0.21
CA VAL A 165 13.93 -24.07 0.85
C VAL A 165 13.39 -22.84 1.56
N LEU A 166 12.42 -22.13 0.97
CA LEU A 166 11.81 -20.98 1.62
C LEU A 166 11.03 -21.32 2.88
N LEU A 167 10.30 -22.42 2.86
CA LEU A 167 9.58 -22.88 4.06
C LEU A 167 10.56 -23.30 5.16
N ASP A 168 11.68 -23.94 4.80
CA ASP A 168 12.72 -24.31 5.76
C ASP A 168 13.41 -23.08 6.37
N GLU A 169 13.74 -22.06 5.54
CA GLU A 169 14.29 -20.77 5.99
C GLU A 169 13.32 -20.00 6.89
N LEU A 170 12.05 -19.96 6.51
CA LEU A 170 10.99 -19.34 7.31
C LEU A 170 10.85 -20.02 8.67
N TRP A 171 10.88 -21.35 8.70
CA TRP A 171 10.84 -22.11 9.95
C TRP A 171 12.08 -21.90 10.81
N ALA A 172 13.26 -21.87 10.20
CA ALA A 172 14.51 -21.60 10.91
C ALA A 172 14.51 -20.20 11.52
N TRP A 173 13.98 -19.22 10.81
CA TRP A 173 13.84 -17.84 11.29
C TRP A 173 12.85 -17.72 12.44
N PHE A 174 11.73 -18.44 12.40
CA PHE A 174 10.79 -18.50 13.51
C PHE A 174 11.29 -19.32 14.71
N ASP A 175 12.33 -20.16 14.55
CA ASP A 175 12.83 -21.01 15.62
C ASP A 175 13.71 -20.21 16.58
N PRO A 176 13.24 -19.93 17.81
CA PRO A 176 13.97 -19.13 18.79
C PRO A 176 15.29 -19.80 19.24
N ARG A 177 15.53 -21.06 18.88
CA ARG A 177 16.76 -21.80 19.20
C ARG A 177 17.95 -21.41 18.34
N THR A 178 17.77 -20.55 17.32
CA THR A 178 18.85 -20.02 16.48
C THR A 178 19.52 -18.77 17.07
N GLU A 179 19.00 -18.26 18.19
CA GLU A 179 19.56 -17.11 18.90
C GLU A 179 20.80 -17.50 19.74
N THR A 180 21.99 -17.25 19.20
CA THR A 180 23.23 -17.18 19.99
C THR A 180 23.66 -15.74 20.30
N SER A 181 22.72 -14.84 20.60
CA SER A 181 23.03 -13.45 20.99
C SER A 181 22.11 -12.97 22.14
N PRO A 182 22.61 -12.21 23.14
CA PRO A 182 21.87 -11.84 24.36
C PRO A 182 20.76 -10.78 24.18
N GLU A 183 20.33 -10.46 22.96
CA GLU A 183 19.38 -9.36 22.68
C GLU A 183 17.94 -9.80 22.39
N SER A 184 17.61 -11.08 22.53
CA SER A 184 16.29 -11.63 22.15
C SER A 184 15.17 -11.50 23.18
N ALA A 185 15.28 -10.56 24.12
CA ALA A 185 14.22 -10.31 25.11
C ALA A 185 12.95 -9.66 24.52
N SER A 186 12.92 -9.32 23.23
CA SER A 186 11.86 -8.50 22.62
C SER A 186 10.59 -9.29 22.24
N PHE A 187 10.71 -10.50 21.67
CA PHE A 187 9.53 -11.25 21.20
C PHE A 187 8.61 -11.70 22.34
N SER A 188 9.18 -12.00 23.52
CA SER A 188 8.40 -12.34 24.73
C SER A 188 7.70 -11.13 25.36
N GLN A 189 8.04 -9.91 24.92
CA GLN A 189 7.51 -8.65 25.46
C GLN A 189 6.57 -7.92 24.50
N TRP A 190 6.44 -8.36 23.24
CA TRP A 190 5.48 -7.79 22.31
C TRP A 190 4.05 -8.01 22.82
N LYS A 191 3.45 -6.92 23.30
CA LYS A 191 2.01 -6.84 23.57
C LYS A 191 1.39 -6.05 22.44
N PRO A 192 0.37 -6.58 21.74
CA PRO A 192 -0.37 -5.76 20.80
C PRO A 192 -0.97 -4.58 21.56
N GLU A 193 -0.78 -3.35 21.08
CA GLU A 193 -1.48 -2.19 21.59
C GLU A 193 -2.98 -2.43 21.40
N THR A 194 -3.68 -2.62 22.51
CA THR A 194 -5.14 -2.70 22.49
C THR A 194 -5.68 -1.33 22.15
N VAL A 195 -6.06 -1.13 20.89
CA VAL A 195 -6.92 0.00 20.50
C VAL A 195 -8.20 -0.11 21.34
N PRO A 196 -8.56 0.89 22.16
CA PRO A 196 -9.78 0.83 22.94
C PRO A 196 -10.97 0.72 21.99
N VAL A 197 -11.64 -0.43 22.04
CA VAL A 197 -12.95 -0.62 21.41
C VAL A 197 -13.88 0.37 22.09
N GLY A 198 -14.29 1.41 21.36
CA GLY A 198 -15.29 2.37 21.83
C GLY A 198 -16.55 1.65 22.32
N PRO A 199 -17.33 2.26 23.23
CA PRO A 199 -18.47 1.60 23.85
C PRO A 199 -19.39 1.03 22.79
N THR A 200 -19.75 -0.25 22.98
CA THR A 200 -20.74 -0.96 22.20
C THR A 200 -21.98 -0.08 22.07
N PRO A 201 -22.52 0.17 20.86
CA PRO A 201 -23.73 0.97 20.73
C PRO A 201 -24.83 0.28 21.53
N THR A 202 -25.31 0.98 22.55
CA THR A 202 -26.49 0.64 23.33
C THR A 202 -27.59 0.20 22.39
N GLN A 203 -28.12 -1.01 22.61
CA GLN A 203 -29.28 -1.52 21.90
C GLN A 203 -30.38 -0.47 21.93
N GLY A 204 -30.62 0.16 20.78
CA GLY A 204 -31.80 0.98 20.54
C GLY A 204 -33.06 0.12 20.68
N PRO A 205 -34.21 0.72 21.01
CA PRO A 205 -35.42 -0.02 21.35
C PRO A 205 -35.81 -0.98 20.23
N SER A 206 -36.09 -2.23 20.62
CA SER A 206 -36.54 -3.30 19.74
C SER A 206 -37.72 -2.81 18.89
N CYS A 207 -37.56 -2.76 17.57
CA CYS A 207 -38.68 -2.65 16.65
C CYS A 207 -39.56 -3.89 16.82
N ARG A 208 -40.68 -3.75 17.53
CA ARG A 208 -41.73 -4.77 17.55
C ARG A 208 -42.33 -4.83 16.16
N CYS A 209 -42.19 -5.97 15.49
CA CYS A 209 -42.97 -6.26 14.29
C CYS A 209 -44.45 -6.38 14.70
N PRO A 210 -45.38 -5.66 14.05
CA PRO A 210 -46.81 -5.89 14.27
C PRO A 210 -47.19 -7.27 13.73
N THR A 211 -47.74 -8.11 14.61
CA THR A 211 -48.39 -9.37 14.24
C THR A 211 -49.74 -9.06 13.59
N GLY A 212 -49.77 -9.03 12.26
CA GLY A 212 -50.98 -8.90 11.44
C GLY A 212 -50.79 -9.64 10.11
N PRO A 213 -51.84 -10.26 9.56
CA PRO A 213 -51.69 -11.23 8.47
C PRO A 213 -51.29 -10.57 7.15
N SER A 214 -50.33 -11.20 6.48
CA SER A 214 -49.95 -10.91 5.09
C SER A 214 -51.13 -11.06 4.13
N PRO A 215 -51.18 -10.23 3.09
CA PRO A 215 -51.48 -10.72 1.77
C PRO A 215 -50.32 -10.47 0.82
N THR A 216 -49.90 -11.57 0.18
CA THR A 216 -49.28 -11.64 -1.14
C THR A 216 -47.92 -10.97 -1.36
N GLY A 217 -46.88 -11.80 -1.42
CA GLY A 217 -45.91 -11.72 -2.52
C GLY A 217 -44.44 -11.60 -2.15
N TRP A 218 -43.70 -12.64 -2.50
CA TRP A 218 -42.26 -12.66 -2.86
C TRP A 218 -41.23 -12.83 -1.73
N SER A 219 -40.95 -14.12 -1.48
CA SER A 219 -39.65 -14.70 -1.09
C SER A 219 -38.48 -14.11 -1.90
N GLY A 220 -37.26 -13.93 -1.41
CA GLY A 220 -36.61 -14.24 -0.14
C GLY A 220 -35.11 -13.96 -0.32
N CYS A 221 -34.47 -13.32 0.65
CA CYS A 221 -33.02 -13.15 0.74
C CYS A 221 -32.53 -13.77 2.05
N CYS A 222 -31.62 -14.73 1.95
CA CYS A 222 -30.36 -14.85 2.72
C CYS A 222 -29.79 -16.26 2.53
N PRO A 223 -28.56 -16.42 2.00
CA PRO A 223 -27.75 -17.59 2.30
C PRO A 223 -26.96 -17.35 3.60
N THR A 224 -26.82 -18.43 4.36
CA THR A 224 -25.88 -18.66 5.46
C THR A 224 -24.43 -18.56 5.03
#